data_AF-A0AAD6TD64-F1
#
_entry.id   AF-A0AAD6TD64-F1
#
_cell.length_a   1.000
_cell.length_b   1.000
_cell.length_c   1.000
_cell.angle_alpha   90.00
_cell.angle_beta   90.00
_cell.angle_gamma   90.00
#
_symmetry.space_group_name_H-M   'P 1'
#
loop_
_entity.id
_entity.type
_entity.pdbx_description
1 polymer ?
#
loop_
_entity_poly.entity_id
_entity_poly.type
_entity_poly.pdbx_seq_one_letter_code
_entity_poly.pdbx_strand_id
1 'polypeptide(L)'
;MLYAIGNTTRLPVTHLVYSHLHADHIGAASLFNASHPIIIAHAETHDRLAMLSPLDPLRPLPNVTFQNNYTVSVGNQTLELSYHGPNHTPGNLFMYAPAQRIAVLVDVVFPGWAPFTELGVADFVPSLIAAHDVLLTFDFDVLVAGHVGQLGTKHDVLQQKKYLEDLRDSCAIAIKGIMTDAIEPTCHDSGKSSTAFPFLE
;
A
#
# COMPACT_ATOMS: atom_id res chain seq x y z
N MET A 1 0.82 -22.56 1.41
CA MET A 1 1.01 -22.03 2.78
C MET A 1 0.84 -23.09 3.88
N LEU A 2 -0.34 -23.67 4.11
CA LEU A 2 -0.56 -24.65 5.19
C LEU A 2 0.41 -25.84 5.19
N TYR A 3 0.74 -26.37 4.01
CA TYR A 3 1.76 -27.41 3.85
C TYR A 3 3.14 -26.97 4.38
N ALA A 4 3.58 -25.76 4.04
CA ALA A 4 4.86 -25.22 4.50
C ALA A 4 4.88 -25.01 6.03
N ILE A 5 3.79 -24.47 6.60
CA ILE A 5 3.64 -24.33 8.06
C ILE A 5 3.72 -25.70 8.73
N GLY A 6 2.97 -26.68 8.23
CA GLY A 6 2.94 -28.05 8.77
C GLY A 6 4.25 -28.82 8.62
N ASN A 7 5.14 -28.39 7.71
CA ASN A 7 6.49 -28.92 7.57
C ASN A 7 7.51 -28.23 8.50
N THR A 8 7.18 -27.05 9.01
CA THR A 8 8.01 -26.29 9.97
C THR A 8 7.63 -26.60 11.42
N THR A 9 6.33 -26.71 11.73
CA THR A 9 5.83 -26.93 13.09
C THR A 9 4.54 -27.74 13.11
N ARG A 10 4.30 -28.44 14.23
CA ARG A 10 3.03 -29.15 14.52
C ARG A 10 2.11 -28.36 15.45
N LEU A 11 2.54 -27.19 15.93
CA LEU A 11 1.73 -26.35 16.79
C LEU A 11 0.55 -25.75 15.99
N PRO A 12 -0.63 -25.59 16.61
CA PRO A 12 -1.77 -24.97 15.94
C PRO A 12 -1.50 -23.49 15.68
N VAL A 13 -2.08 -22.96 14.58
CA VAL A 13 -2.11 -21.52 14.33
C VAL A 13 -3.12 -20.90 15.28
N THR A 14 -2.64 -20.08 16.20
CA THR A 14 -3.47 -19.43 17.24
C THR A 14 -3.91 -18.02 16.86
N HIS A 15 -3.18 -17.35 15.96
CA HIS A 15 -3.43 -15.98 15.55
C HIS A 15 -3.27 -15.82 14.04
N LEU A 16 -4.11 -14.99 13.44
CA LEU A 16 -4.01 -14.57 12.04
C LEU A 16 -4.14 -13.04 12.00
N VAL A 17 -3.10 -12.37 11.51
CA VAL A 17 -3.11 -10.90 11.36
C VAL A 17 -3.36 -10.57 9.89
N TYR A 18 -4.40 -9.79 9.63
CA TYR A 18 -4.62 -9.23 8.29
C TYR A 18 -3.74 -8.01 8.10
N SER A 19 -2.89 -8.01 7.07
CA SER A 19 -2.09 -6.85 6.70
C SER A 19 -3.00 -5.71 6.23
N HIS A 20 -3.87 -6.01 5.26
CA HIS A 20 -4.91 -5.14 4.72
C HIS A 20 -6.02 -5.96 4.04
N LEU A 21 -6.97 -5.26 3.40
CA LEU A 21 -8.23 -5.81 2.88
C LEU A 21 -8.09 -6.73 1.65
N HIS A 22 -7.01 -6.64 0.88
CA HIS A 22 -6.95 -7.25 -0.44
C HIS A 22 -7.00 -8.79 -0.41
N ALA A 23 -7.72 -9.35 -1.39
CA ALA A 23 -8.09 -10.77 -1.40
C ALA A 23 -6.92 -11.72 -1.65
N ASP A 24 -5.87 -11.27 -2.31
CA ASP A 24 -4.63 -12.03 -2.50
C ASP A 24 -3.82 -12.20 -1.20
N HIS A 25 -4.08 -11.37 -0.18
CA HIS A 25 -3.45 -11.50 1.16
C HIS A 25 -4.34 -12.25 2.16
N ILE A 26 -5.65 -11.99 2.15
CA ILE A 26 -6.57 -12.52 3.16
C ILE A 26 -7.68 -13.42 2.60
N GLY A 27 -7.76 -13.60 1.28
CA GLY A 27 -8.85 -14.32 0.59
C GLY A 27 -8.94 -15.81 0.86
N ALA A 28 -7.94 -16.41 1.50
CA ALA A 28 -7.95 -17.80 1.92
C ALA A 28 -7.96 -17.97 3.45
N ALA A 29 -8.28 -16.91 4.20
CA ALA A 29 -8.27 -16.94 5.66
C ALA A 29 -9.22 -18.00 6.26
N SER A 30 -10.34 -18.30 5.60
CA SER A 30 -11.27 -19.37 6.02
C SER A 30 -10.63 -20.75 6.10
N LEU A 31 -9.50 -21.00 5.42
CA LEU A 31 -8.77 -22.27 5.51
C LEU A 31 -8.22 -22.54 6.93
N PHE A 32 -8.12 -21.50 7.76
CA PHE A 32 -7.70 -21.61 9.16
C PHE A 32 -8.86 -21.80 10.13
N ASN A 33 -10.13 -21.80 9.68
CA ASN A 33 -11.29 -21.88 10.58
C ASN A 33 -11.24 -23.12 11.50
N ALA A 34 -10.69 -24.24 11.02
CA ALA A 34 -10.56 -25.47 11.81
C ALA A 34 -9.71 -25.29 13.09
N SER A 35 -8.74 -24.36 13.10
CA SER A 35 -7.94 -24.05 14.28
C SER A 35 -8.50 -22.90 15.11
N HIS A 36 -9.60 -22.28 14.69
CA HIS A 36 -10.24 -21.12 15.32
C HIS A 36 -9.22 -20.06 15.82
N PRO A 37 -8.34 -19.55 14.94
CA PRO A 37 -7.37 -18.55 15.35
C PRO A 37 -8.08 -17.25 15.74
N ILE A 38 -7.45 -16.46 16.60
CA ILE A 38 -7.85 -15.07 16.81
C ILE A 38 -7.44 -14.29 15.56
N ILE A 39 -8.44 -13.79 14.84
CA ILE A 39 -8.21 -12.95 13.66
C ILE A 39 -8.13 -11.49 14.09
N ILE A 40 -7.02 -10.83 13.79
CA ILE A 40 -6.70 -9.46 14.19
C ILE A 40 -6.55 -8.59 12.95
N ALA A 41 -7.19 -7.41 12.93
CA ALA A 41 -7.02 -6.43 11.86
C ALA A 41 -7.21 -5.00 12.35
N HIS A 42 -6.90 -4.02 11.51
CA HIS A 42 -7.30 -2.64 11.74
C HIS A 42 -8.83 -2.47 11.63
N ALA A 43 -9.41 -1.48 12.33
CA ALA A 43 -10.84 -1.16 12.26
C ALA A 43 -11.33 -0.89 10.82
N GLU A 44 -10.56 -0.15 10.01
CA GLU A 44 -10.90 0.09 8.59
C GLU A 44 -11.03 -1.21 7.77
N THR A 45 -10.14 -2.18 8.01
CA THR A 45 -10.20 -3.48 7.33
C THR A 45 -11.44 -4.25 7.74
N HIS A 46 -11.79 -4.24 9.03
CA HIS A 46 -13.04 -4.82 9.52
C HIS A 46 -14.25 -4.19 8.85
N ASP A 47 -14.38 -2.86 8.89
CA ASP A 47 -15.58 -2.17 8.43
C ASP A 47 -15.79 -2.37 6.93
N ARG A 48 -14.72 -2.37 6.14
CA ARG A 48 -14.77 -2.65 4.70
C ARG A 48 -15.14 -4.10 4.41
N LEU A 49 -14.60 -5.07 5.16
CA LEU A 49 -15.01 -6.48 5.03
C LEU A 49 -16.48 -6.66 5.42
N ALA A 50 -16.96 -5.96 6.46
CA ALA A 50 -18.34 -6.05 6.91
C ALA A 50 -19.32 -5.56 5.84
N MET A 51 -18.95 -4.56 5.03
CA MET A 51 -19.75 -4.11 3.88
C MET A 51 -19.82 -5.13 2.74
N LEU A 52 -18.82 -6.01 2.62
CA LEU A 52 -18.78 -7.08 1.62
C LEU A 52 -19.50 -8.35 2.12
N SER A 53 -19.71 -8.49 3.42
CA SER A 53 -20.44 -9.61 4.01
C SER A 53 -21.93 -9.54 3.65
N PRO A 54 -22.62 -10.66 3.32
CA PRO A 54 -22.17 -12.06 3.34
C PRO A 54 -21.62 -12.57 1.99
N LEU A 55 -21.35 -11.69 1.03
CA LEU A 55 -20.93 -12.06 -0.32
C LEU A 55 -19.50 -12.64 -0.38
N ASP A 56 -18.74 -12.53 0.72
CA ASP A 56 -17.40 -13.07 0.84
C ASP A 56 -17.21 -13.97 2.08
N PRO A 57 -17.64 -15.25 2.00
CA PRO A 57 -17.47 -16.20 3.10
C PRO A 57 -16.02 -16.69 3.27
N LEU A 58 -15.10 -16.38 2.33
CA LEU A 58 -13.71 -16.84 2.39
C LEU A 58 -12.83 -15.94 3.26
N ARG A 59 -13.27 -14.69 3.49
CA ARG A 59 -12.62 -13.69 4.34
C ARG A 59 -13.45 -13.47 5.62
N PRO A 60 -13.35 -14.35 6.64
CA PRO A 60 -14.05 -14.15 7.90
C PRO A 60 -13.67 -12.80 8.54
N LEU A 61 -14.65 -12.17 9.19
CA LEU A 61 -14.44 -10.91 9.90
C LEU A 61 -13.42 -11.09 11.03
N PRO A 62 -12.54 -10.11 11.26
CA PRO A 62 -11.61 -10.15 12.39
C PRO A 62 -12.38 -10.11 13.71
N ASN A 63 -11.95 -10.93 14.68
CA ASN A 63 -12.55 -10.99 16.02
C ASN A 63 -11.97 -9.94 16.96
N VAL A 64 -10.79 -9.41 16.63
CA VAL A 64 -10.12 -8.34 17.36
C VAL A 64 -9.77 -7.23 16.39
N THR A 65 -10.15 -6.01 16.75
CA THR A 65 -9.83 -4.79 15.99
C THR A 65 -9.16 -3.75 16.87
N PHE A 66 -8.39 -2.86 16.23
CA PHE A 66 -7.76 -1.74 16.89
C PHE A 66 -7.69 -0.54 15.94
N GLN A 67 -7.48 0.66 16.52
CA GLN A 67 -7.42 1.92 15.77
C GLN A 67 -6.00 2.46 15.59
N ASN A 68 -5.16 2.36 16.64
CA ASN A 68 -3.81 2.93 16.61
C ASN A 68 -2.76 1.84 16.73
N ASN A 69 -2.66 1.23 17.91
CA ASN A 69 -1.63 0.25 18.23
C ASN A 69 -2.26 -1.00 18.84
N TYR A 70 -1.66 -2.15 18.59
CA TYR A 70 -2.00 -3.42 19.22
C TYR A 70 -0.75 -4.29 19.33
N THR A 71 -0.64 -5.10 20.38
CA THR A 71 0.49 -6.01 20.56
C THR A 71 0.00 -7.44 20.58
N VAL A 72 0.53 -8.26 19.68
CA VAL A 72 0.31 -9.70 19.68
C VAL A 72 1.45 -10.36 20.45
N SER A 73 1.12 -11.12 21.49
CA SER A 73 2.09 -11.86 22.30
C SER A 73 1.80 -13.35 22.27
N VAL A 74 2.78 -14.14 21.83
CA VAL A 74 2.70 -15.61 21.80
C VAL A 74 3.94 -16.18 22.48
N GLY A 75 3.78 -16.71 23.69
CA GLY A 75 4.91 -17.15 24.51
C GLY A 75 5.83 -15.96 24.83
N ASN A 76 7.11 -16.06 24.43
CA ASN A 76 8.10 -14.99 24.58
C ASN A 76 8.27 -14.14 23.32
N GLN A 77 7.41 -14.32 22.31
CA GLN A 77 7.46 -13.57 21.06
C GLN A 77 6.45 -12.43 21.08
N THR A 78 6.84 -11.30 20.51
CA THR A 78 6.03 -10.09 20.42
C THR A 78 6.02 -9.58 18.99
N LEU A 79 4.83 -9.25 18.49
CA LEU A 79 4.61 -8.53 17.25
C LEU A 79 3.80 -7.27 17.57
N GLU A 80 4.41 -6.12 17.37
CA GLU A 80 3.78 -4.81 17.51
C GLU A 80 3.07 -4.47 16.20
N LEU A 81 1.81 -4.10 16.28
CA LEU A 81 0.99 -3.64 15.16
C LEU A 81 0.70 -2.16 15.36
N SER A 82 0.90 -1.35 14.32
CA SER A 82 0.57 0.06 14.36
C SER A 82 -0.03 0.54 13.05
N TYR A 83 -0.91 1.54 13.17
CA TYR A 83 -1.50 2.24 12.05
C TYR A 83 -1.10 3.72 12.14
N HIS A 84 -0.49 4.21 11.06
CA HIS A 84 0.03 5.58 10.98
C HIS A 84 -0.76 6.43 9.97
N GLY A 85 -2.03 6.06 9.75
CA GLY A 85 -2.88 6.62 8.71
C GLY A 85 -2.84 5.83 7.40
N PRO A 86 -3.65 6.24 6.40
CA PRO A 86 -3.72 5.57 5.12
C PRO A 86 -2.33 5.53 4.45
N ASN A 87 -1.99 4.39 3.85
CA ASN A 87 -0.78 4.20 3.06
C ASN A 87 -1.13 3.57 1.70
N HIS A 88 -0.84 2.29 1.48
CA HIS A 88 -1.30 1.48 0.35
C HIS A 88 -2.83 1.49 0.24
N THR A 89 -3.51 1.07 1.31
CA THR A 89 -4.97 1.23 1.49
C THR A 89 -5.29 1.63 2.93
N PRO A 90 -6.46 2.22 3.23
CA PRO A 90 -6.94 2.38 4.60
C PRO A 90 -6.91 1.05 5.35
N GLY A 91 -6.34 1.07 6.56
CA GLY A 91 -6.16 -0.10 7.40
C GLY A 91 -4.94 -0.98 7.09
N ASN A 92 -4.08 -0.64 6.14
CA ASN A 92 -2.83 -1.38 5.94
C ASN A 92 -1.85 -1.13 7.10
N LEU A 93 -1.39 -2.22 7.71
CA LEU A 93 -0.65 -2.19 8.98
C LEU A 93 0.87 -2.14 8.78
N PHE A 94 1.51 -1.39 9.68
CA PHE A 94 2.92 -1.58 10.01
C PHE A 94 3.00 -2.64 11.09
N MET A 95 3.88 -3.62 10.93
CA MET A 95 4.12 -4.65 11.95
C MET A 95 5.60 -4.74 12.26
N TYR A 96 5.95 -4.91 13.52
CA TYR A 96 7.33 -4.91 13.97
C TYR A 96 7.57 -5.97 15.03
N ALA A 97 8.56 -6.82 14.80
CA ALA A 97 9.01 -7.84 15.73
C ALA A 97 10.35 -7.38 16.34
N PRO A 98 10.32 -6.68 17.50
CA PRO A 98 11.49 -5.97 18.03
C PRO A 98 12.65 -6.90 18.38
N ALA A 99 12.37 -8.09 18.92
CA ALA A 99 13.41 -9.05 19.28
C ALA A 99 14.19 -9.58 18.05
N GLN A 100 13.53 -9.61 16.88
CA GLN A 100 14.13 -10.05 15.62
C GLN A 100 14.60 -8.89 14.76
N ARG A 101 14.24 -7.64 15.11
CA ARG A 101 14.44 -6.44 14.28
C ARG A 101 13.90 -6.65 12.87
N ILE A 102 12.70 -7.22 12.78
CA ILE A 102 11.98 -7.46 11.52
C ILE A 102 10.81 -6.49 11.43
N ALA A 103 10.75 -5.70 10.37
CA ALA A 103 9.56 -4.96 9.98
C ALA A 103 8.77 -5.73 8.93
N VAL A 104 7.45 -5.61 8.96
CA VAL A 104 6.53 -6.09 7.93
C VAL A 104 5.68 -4.91 7.49
N LEU A 105 5.73 -4.61 6.20
CA LEU A 105 4.87 -3.60 5.59
C LEU A 105 4.53 -4.07 4.18
N VAL A 106 3.30 -4.54 4.01
CA VAL A 106 2.86 -5.23 2.81
C VAL A 106 2.44 -4.21 1.75
N ASP A 107 2.89 -4.42 0.51
CA ASP A 107 2.51 -3.69 -0.72
C ASP A 107 2.87 -2.18 -0.74
N VAL A 108 3.78 -1.75 0.14
CA VAL A 108 4.33 -0.39 0.12
C VAL A 108 5.73 -0.36 -0.47
N VAL A 109 6.56 -1.35 -0.14
CA VAL A 109 7.96 -1.47 -0.58
C VAL A 109 8.11 -2.71 -1.45
N PHE A 110 8.81 -2.62 -2.57
CA PHE A 110 9.08 -3.77 -3.45
C PHE A 110 10.59 -3.98 -3.63
N PRO A 111 11.29 -4.57 -2.64
CA PRO A 111 12.74 -4.78 -2.70
C PRO A 111 13.20 -5.44 -4.01
N GLY A 112 14.16 -4.81 -4.69
CA GLY A 112 14.72 -5.26 -5.97
C GLY A 112 13.80 -5.12 -7.19
N TRP A 113 12.60 -4.58 -7.03
CA TRP A 113 11.58 -4.46 -8.08
C TRP A 113 11.10 -3.01 -8.20
N ALA A 114 10.65 -2.63 -9.39
CA ALA A 114 9.79 -1.46 -9.50
C ALA A 114 8.45 -1.75 -8.80
N PRO A 115 7.73 -0.73 -8.30
CA PRO A 115 6.38 -0.91 -7.78
C PRO A 115 5.51 -1.65 -8.81
N PHE A 116 4.62 -2.51 -8.32
CA PHE A 116 3.66 -3.21 -9.18
C PHE A 116 2.71 -2.22 -9.87
N THR A 117 1.95 -2.68 -10.86
CA THR A 117 1.00 -1.86 -11.63
C THR A 117 0.17 -0.94 -10.73
N GLU A 118 -0.01 0.32 -11.15
CA GLU A 118 -0.71 1.35 -10.37
C GLU A 118 -0.12 1.57 -8.95
N LEU A 119 1.19 1.40 -8.83
CA LEU A 119 1.92 1.49 -7.56
C LEU A 119 1.39 0.51 -6.51
N GLY A 120 1.09 -0.72 -6.96
CA GLY A 120 0.48 -1.74 -6.13
C GLY A 120 -1.02 -1.56 -5.95
N VAL A 121 -1.72 -0.81 -6.82
CA VAL A 121 -3.12 -0.36 -6.69
C VAL A 121 -3.37 0.46 -5.42
N ALA A 122 -2.45 1.37 -5.11
CA ALA A 122 -2.54 2.22 -3.93
C ALA A 122 -3.67 3.26 -4.07
N ASP A 123 -4.50 3.39 -3.04
CA ASP A 123 -5.65 4.31 -3.02
C ASP A 123 -5.23 5.79 -3.09
N PHE A 124 -4.08 6.14 -2.48
CA PHE A 124 -3.60 7.51 -2.44
C PHE A 124 -2.06 7.60 -2.43
N VAL A 125 -1.50 8.01 -3.58
CA VAL A 125 -0.05 8.02 -3.82
C VAL A 125 0.76 8.86 -2.81
N PRO A 126 0.34 10.07 -2.38
CA PRO A 126 1.10 10.82 -1.37
C PRO A 126 1.24 10.07 -0.04
N SER A 127 0.19 9.36 0.37
CA SER A 127 0.19 8.50 1.56
C SER A 127 1.13 7.30 1.42
N LEU A 128 1.15 6.66 0.24
CA LEU A 128 2.10 5.59 -0.08
C LEU A 128 3.56 6.06 0.05
N ILE A 129 3.88 7.25 -0.48
CA ILE A 129 5.23 7.82 -0.39
C ILE A 129 5.57 8.12 1.08
N ALA A 130 4.67 8.75 1.83
CA ALA A 130 4.89 9.09 3.25
C ALA A 130 5.10 7.85 4.13
N ALA A 131 4.51 6.70 3.78
CA ALA A 131 4.69 5.45 4.52
C ALA A 131 6.15 4.96 4.57
N HIS A 132 6.97 5.34 3.59
CA HIS A 132 8.40 5.04 3.59
C HIS A 132 9.13 5.76 4.73
N ASP A 133 8.77 7.02 5.00
CA ASP A 133 9.36 7.79 6.11
C ASP A 133 8.97 7.22 7.46
N VAL A 134 7.69 6.83 7.60
CA VAL A 134 7.21 6.14 8.81
C VAL A 134 7.99 4.85 9.03
N LEU A 135 8.13 4.01 8.00
CA LEU A 135 8.86 2.75 8.11
C LEU A 135 10.32 2.95 8.53
N LEU A 136 10.99 3.99 8.01
CA LEU A 136 12.39 4.29 8.34
C LEU A 136 12.62 4.69 9.81
N THR A 137 11.56 5.04 10.56
CA THR A 137 11.65 5.29 12.01
C THR A 137 11.84 4.02 12.84
N PHE A 138 11.55 2.84 12.28
CA PHE A 138 11.67 1.56 12.98
C PHE A 138 13.14 1.08 12.98
N ASP A 139 13.54 0.40 14.06
CA ASP A 139 14.90 -0.18 14.20
C ASP A 139 14.99 -1.61 13.65
N PHE A 140 14.66 -1.77 12.37
CA PHE A 140 14.71 -3.07 11.68
C PHE A 140 15.99 -3.26 10.86
N ASP A 141 16.43 -4.51 10.77
CA ASP A 141 17.49 -4.96 9.84
C ASP A 141 16.89 -5.64 8.59
N VAL A 142 15.72 -6.26 8.74
CA VAL A 142 15.02 -7.02 7.69
C VAL A 142 13.60 -6.50 7.50
N LEU A 143 13.18 -6.37 6.24
CA LEU A 143 11.82 -6.04 5.83
C LEU A 143 11.17 -7.22 5.09
N VAL A 144 9.96 -7.57 5.50
CA VAL A 144 9.05 -8.45 4.75
C VAL A 144 7.98 -7.60 4.09
N ALA A 145 7.95 -7.57 2.76
CA ALA A 145 7.21 -6.53 2.03
C ALA A 145 5.99 -7.02 1.22
N GLY A 146 5.75 -8.34 1.18
CA GLY A 146 4.71 -8.94 0.34
C GLY A 146 5.11 -9.04 -1.14
N HIS A 147 4.47 -9.95 -1.88
CA HIS A 147 4.64 -10.29 -3.31
C HIS A 147 6.04 -10.64 -3.85
N VAL A 148 7.10 -9.99 -3.38
CA VAL A 148 8.46 -10.16 -3.87
C VAL A 148 9.13 -11.40 -3.27
N GLY A 149 10.01 -12.03 -4.05
CA GLY A 149 10.75 -13.23 -3.63
C GLY A 149 11.98 -12.96 -2.76
N GLN A 150 12.28 -11.69 -2.46
CA GLN A 150 13.45 -11.29 -1.68
C GLN A 150 13.06 -10.43 -0.48
N LEU A 151 13.85 -10.54 0.59
CA LEU A 151 13.72 -9.67 1.76
C LEU A 151 14.28 -8.27 1.45
N GLY A 152 13.74 -7.26 2.11
CA GLY A 152 14.21 -5.88 2.01
C GLY A 152 15.06 -5.44 3.19
N THR A 153 15.67 -4.28 3.03
CA THR A 153 16.45 -3.55 4.03
C THR A 153 16.07 -2.08 4.01
N LYS A 154 16.63 -1.27 4.94
CA LYS A 154 16.48 0.20 4.88
C LYS A 154 16.97 0.80 3.56
N HIS A 155 17.94 0.16 2.89
CA HIS A 155 18.40 0.61 1.58
C HIS A 155 17.31 0.49 0.52
N ASP A 156 16.57 -0.63 0.49
CA ASP A 156 15.47 -0.83 -0.44
C ASP A 156 14.34 0.20 -0.24
N VAL A 157 14.04 0.52 1.03
CA VAL A 157 13.05 1.56 1.37
C VAL A 157 13.48 2.92 0.83
N LEU A 158 14.74 3.31 1.06
CA LEU A 158 15.28 4.59 0.57
C LEU A 158 15.33 4.64 -0.97
N GLN A 159 15.73 3.55 -1.61
CA GLN A 159 15.79 3.46 -3.06
C GLN A 159 14.41 3.60 -3.69
N GLN A 160 13.41 2.88 -3.17
CA GLN A 160 12.07 2.95 -3.72
C GLN A 160 11.39 4.30 -3.42
N LYS A 161 11.60 4.88 -2.23
CA LYS A 161 11.13 6.24 -1.94
C LYS A 161 11.66 7.23 -2.97
N LYS A 162 12.97 7.21 -3.23
CA LYS A 162 13.60 8.07 -4.22
C LYS A 162 12.99 7.88 -5.61
N TYR A 163 12.80 6.63 -6.04
CA TYR A 163 12.14 6.32 -7.31
C TYR A 163 10.74 6.96 -7.42
N LEU A 164 9.94 6.87 -6.36
CA LEU A 164 8.59 7.44 -6.34
C LEU A 164 8.60 8.97 -6.34
N GLU A 165 9.56 9.60 -5.64
CA GLU A 165 9.75 11.05 -5.67
C GLU A 165 10.19 11.55 -7.04
N ASP A 166 11.17 10.88 -7.67
CA ASP A 166 11.62 11.18 -9.02
C ASP A 166 10.46 11.03 -10.03
N LEU A 167 9.62 9.99 -9.89
CA LEU A 167 8.43 9.78 -10.71
C LEU A 167 7.41 10.91 -10.51
N ARG A 168 7.09 11.27 -9.26
CA ARG A 168 6.18 12.37 -8.93
C ARG A 168 6.67 13.69 -9.54
N ASP A 169 7.95 14.00 -9.37
CA ASP A 169 8.53 15.26 -9.82
C ASP A 169 8.58 15.35 -11.35
N SER A 170 8.88 14.23 -12.02
CA SER A 170 8.82 14.13 -13.48
C SER A 170 7.40 14.36 -14.01
N CYS A 171 6.39 13.77 -13.37
CA CYS A 171 4.99 14.01 -13.71
C CYS A 171 4.60 15.48 -13.50
N ALA A 172 5.03 16.10 -12.39
CA ALA A 172 4.73 17.50 -12.11
C ALA A 172 5.36 18.44 -13.15
N ILE A 173 6.59 18.15 -13.61
CA ILE A 173 7.25 18.88 -14.70
C ILE A 173 6.46 18.72 -16.01
N ALA A 174 6.10 17.49 -16.37
CA ALA A 174 5.36 17.20 -17.60
C ALA A 174 4.00 17.92 -17.63
N ILE A 175 3.24 17.89 -16.53
CA ILE A 175 1.96 18.59 -16.40
C ILE A 175 2.14 20.10 -16.59
N LYS A 176 3.17 20.69 -15.97
CA LYS A 176 3.48 22.12 -16.14
C LYS A 176 3.86 22.46 -17.59
N GLY A 177 4.68 21.64 -18.24
CA GLY A 177 5.10 21.83 -19.63
C GLY A 177 3.92 21.78 -20.61
N ILE A 178 3.00 20.83 -20.43
CA ILE A 178 1.77 20.74 -21.23
C ILE A 178 0.88 21.98 -21.00
N MET A 179 0.79 22.45 -19.75
CA MET A 179 0.03 23.67 -19.43
C MET A 179 0.65 24.93 -20.02
N THR A 180 1.97 25.03 -20.15
CA THR A 180 2.62 26.17 -20.81
C THR A 180 2.44 26.14 -22.33
N ASP A 181 2.52 24.97 -22.95
CA ASP A 181 2.35 24.82 -24.41
C ASP A 181 0.89 25.00 -24.85
N ALA A 182 -0.08 24.77 -23.96
CA ALA A 182 -1.50 25.00 -24.21
C ALA A 182 -1.95 26.47 -24.00
N ILE A 183 -1.07 27.35 -23.49
CA ILE A 183 -1.36 28.78 -23.22
C ILE A 183 -0.47 29.71 -24.07
N GLU A 184 0.04 29.25 -25.22
CA GLU A 184 0.31 30.21 -26.31
C GLU A 184 -1.01 30.47 -27.04
N PRO A 185 -1.66 31.64 -26.88
CA PRO A 185 -2.74 31.99 -27.76
C PRO A 185 -2.10 32.09 -29.15
N THR A 186 -2.50 31.20 -30.06
CA THR A 186 -2.31 31.42 -31.49
C THR A 186 -3.17 32.63 -31.89
N CYS A 187 -2.75 33.83 -31.49
CA CYS A 187 -3.06 35.06 -32.17
C CYS A 187 -2.28 35.01 -33.48
N HIS A 188 -2.80 34.24 -34.44
CA HIS A 188 -2.56 34.54 -35.83
C HIS A 188 -3.28 35.85 -36.12
N ASP A 189 -2.57 36.96 -35.91
CA ASP A 189 -2.87 38.23 -36.55
C ASP A 189 -2.76 37.99 -38.06
N SER A 190 -3.89 37.72 -38.68
CA SER A 190 -4.00 37.64 -40.13
C SER A 190 -3.98 39.05 -40.68
N GLY A 191 -2.78 39.64 -40.67
CA GLY A 191 -2.44 40.79 -41.47
C GLY A 191 -2.71 40.48 -42.94
N LYS A 192 -3.92 40.81 -43.40
CA LYS A 192 -4.24 40.97 -44.81
C LYS A 192 -4.79 42.37 -45.01
N SER A 193 -3.89 43.23 -45.49
CA SER A 193 -4.26 44.41 -46.23
C SER A 193 -5.05 44.05 -47.48
N SER A 194 -5.92 44.98 -47.86
CA SER A 194 -6.23 45.41 -49.23
C SER A 194 -7.66 45.13 -49.73
N THR A 195 -8.19 46.23 -50.26
CA THR A 195 -9.17 46.40 -51.34
C THR A 195 -10.66 46.41 -50.99
N ALA A 196 -11.18 47.63 -51.08
CA ALA A 196 -12.57 48.01 -51.19
C ALA A 196 -13.24 47.44 -52.45
N PHE A 197 -14.55 47.19 -52.37
CA PHE A 197 -15.52 47.27 -53.48
C PHE A 197 -16.93 47.46 -52.88
N PRO A 198 -17.91 48.01 -53.63
CA PRO A 198 -18.69 49.16 -53.19
C PRO A 198 -20.16 48.81 -52.88
N PHE A 199 -20.84 49.76 -52.25
CA PHE A 199 -22.29 49.86 -52.17
C PHE A 199 -22.95 49.76 -53.55
N LEU A 200 -24.08 49.05 -53.64
CA LEU A 200 -25.23 49.40 -54.49
C LEU A 200 -26.51 48.82 -53.88
N GLU A 201 -27.41 49.76 -53.55
CA GLU A 201 -28.88 49.75 -53.35
C GLU A 201 -29.58 48.61 -52.58
#